data_AF-A0A8S3Y6M5-F1
#
_entry.id   AF-A0A8S3Y6M5-F1
#
_cell.length_a   1.000
_cell.length_b   1.000
_cell.length_c   1.000
_cell.angle_alpha   90.00
_cell.angle_beta   90.00
_cell.angle_gamma   90.00
#
_symmetry.space_group_name_H-M   'P 1'
#
loop_
_entity.id
_entity.type
_entity.pdbx_description
1 polymer ?
#
loop_
_entity_poly.entity_id
_entity_poly.type
_entity_poly.pdbx_seq_one_letter_code
_entity_poly.pdbx_strand_id
1 'polypeptide(L)'
;MQELRRMFNDFNKQQNQKIETLITSINEIKQQNVEIRESISFLSAKYDDVLKELEHIKEENSLKTCLINSLEQKIELLERNARSTMAEIKNIPRAQYENKNELISLVKNLGEIINMKILDTDIKDVFSAKG
;
A
#
# COMPACT_ATOMS: atom_id res chain seq x y z
N MET A 1 40.97 48.10 -61.94
CA MET A 1 41.31 48.40 -60.52
C MET A 1 40.09 48.69 -59.65
N GLN A 2 39.10 49.48 -60.10
CA GLN A 2 37.90 49.78 -59.28
C GLN A 2 36.97 48.57 -59.08
N GLU A 3 36.74 47.75 -60.11
CA GLU A 3 35.93 46.53 -59.98
C GLU A 3 36.53 45.49 -59.03
N LEU A 4 37.84 45.29 -59.08
CA LEU A 4 38.55 44.36 -58.19
C LEU A 4 38.44 44.79 -56.72
N ARG A 5 38.49 46.11 -56.47
CA ARG A 5 38.27 46.70 -55.14
C ARG A 5 36.82 46.55 -54.68
N ARG A 6 35.85 46.68 -55.58
CA ARG A 6 34.43 46.46 -55.29
C ARG A 6 34.15 45.00 -54.96
N MET A 7 34.63 44.06 -55.76
CA MET A 7 34.51 42.62 -55.49
C MET A 7 35.13 42.21 -54.16
N PHE A 8 36.29 42.78 -53.82
CA PHE A 8 36.96 42.51 -52.54
C PHE A 8 36.15 43.06 -51.34
N ASN A 9 35.57 44.25 -51.47
CA ASN A 9 34.68 44.80 -50.44
C ASN A 9 33.40 43.99 -50.28
N ASP A 10 32.78 43.55 -51.37
CA ASP A 10 31.58 42.73 -51.35
C ASP A 10 31.86 41.35 -50.71
N PHE A 11 33.02 40.76 -51.02
CA PHE A 11 33.49 39.52 -50.39
C PHE A 11 33.72 39.68 -48.88
N ASN A 12 34.41 40.75 -48.45
CA ASN A 12 34.60 41.03 -47.02
C ASN A 12 33.27 41.27 -46.31
N LYS A 13 32.32 41.95 -46.95
CA LYS A 13 31.00 42.17 -46.39
C LYS A 13 30.25 40.86 -46.20
N GLN A 14 30.27 39.97 -47.20
CA GLN A 14 29.67 38.63 -47.09
C GLN A 14 30.35 37.77 -46.02
N GLN A 15 31.67 37.86 -45.87
CA GLN A 15 32.40 37.13 -44.84
C GLN A 15 32.05 37.64 -43.44
N ASN A 16 32.01 38.96 -43.24
CA ASN A 16 31.63 39.55 -41.96
C ASN A 16 30.20 39.14 -41.57
N GLN A 17 29.25 39.15 -42.51
CA GLN A 17 27.89 38.65 -42.28
C GLN A 17 27.87 37.18 -41.85
N LYS A 18 28.65 36.31 -42.51
CA LYS A 18 28.76 34.90 -42.12
C LYS A 18 29.34 34.73 -40.73
N ILE A 19 30.37 35.52 -40.39
CA ILE A 19 30.99 35.52 -39.06
C ILE A 19 30.00 35.98 -38.00
N GLU A 20 29.24 37.05 -38.24
CA GLU A 20 28.20 37.53 -37.32
C GLU A 20 27.11 36.48 -37.09
N THR A 21 26.64 35.80 -38.15
CA THR A 21 25.67 34.70 -38.02
C THR A 21 26.25 33.56 -37.20
N LEU A 22 27.49 33.15 -37.46
CA LEU A 22 28.16 32.09 -36.69
C LEU A 22 28.31 32.46 -35.21
N ILE A 23 28.72 33.69 -34.91
CA ILE A 23 28.83 34.18 -33.52
C ILE A 23 27.47 34.15 -32.83
N THR A 24 26.41 34.56 -33.53
CA THR A 24 25.05 34.54 -33.00
C THR A 24 24.61 33.11 -32.67
N SER A 25 24.79 32.17 -33.60
CA SER A 25 24.46 30.76 -33.38
C SER A 25 25.28 30.14 -32.24
N ILE A 26 26.57 30.48 -32.12
CA ILE A 26 27.41 30.01 -31.01
C ILE A 26 26.88 30.53 -29.67
N ASN A 27 26.45 31.79 -29.60
CA ASN A 27 25.89 32.36 -28.38
C ASN A 27 24.56 31.72 -28.00
N GLU A 28 23.69 31.44 -28.98
CA GLU A 28 22.44 30.70 -28.76
C GLU A 28 22.71 29.29 -28.23
N ILE A 29 23.65 28.55 -28.83
CA ILE A 29 24.06 27.22 -28.36
C ILE A 29 24.63 27.29 -26.94
N LYS A 30 25.44 28.32 -26.64
CA LYS A 30 25.98 28.53 -25.29
C LYS A 30 24.87 28.77 -24.29
N GLN A 31 23.88 29.59 -24.63
CA GLN A 31 22.74 29.89 -23.77
C GLN A 31 21.89 28.64 -23.51
N GLN A 32 21.56 27.88 -24.56
CA GLN A 32 20.84 26.60 -24.42
C GLN A 32 21.59 25.62 -23.52
N ASN A 33 22.92 25.54 -23.62
CA ASN A 33 23.72 24.68 -22.74
C ASN A 33 23.68 25.10 -21.27
N VAL A 34 23.55 26.40 -20.97
CA VAL A 34 23.37 26.89 -19.60
C VAL A 34 22.00 26.44 -19.08
N GLU A 35 20.94 26.65 -19.84
CA GLU A 35 19.57 26.26 -19.48
C GLU A 35 19.41 24.74 -19.30
N ILE A 36 20.07 23.95 -20.15
CA ILE A 36 20.12 22.49 -20.01
C ILE A 36 20.77 22.09 -18.69
N ARG A 37 21.89 22.72 -18.31
CA ARG A 37 22.57 22.42 -17.04
C ARG A 37 21.69 22.76 -15.84
N GLU A 38 21.01 23.90 -15.88
CA GLU A 38 20.07 24.30 -14.83
C GLU A 38 18.91 23.31 -14.71
N SER A 39 18.35 22.90 -15.84
CA SER A 39 17.26 21.91 -15.90
C SER A 39 17.69 20.56 -15.34
N ILE A 40 18.90 20.10 -15.66
CA ILE A 40 19.46 18.86 -15.12
C ILE A 40 19.69 18.98 -13.61
N SER A 41 20.23 20.10 -13.14
CA SER A 41 20.44 20.33 -11.71
C SER A 41 19.12 20.31 -10.94
N PHE A 42 18.08 20.95 -11.49
CA PHE A 42 16.74 20.93 -10.91
C PHE A 42 16.14 19.52 -10.90
N LEU A 43 16.26 18.78 -12.00
CA LEU A 43 15.77 17.42 -12.11
C LEU A 43 16.48 16.48 -11.13
N SER A 44 17.79 16.63 -10.96
CA SER A 44 18.57 15.85 -9.98
C SER A 44 18.09 16.11 -8.56
N ALA A 45 17.87 17.37 -8.19
CA ALA A 45 17.34 17.70 -6.87
C ALA A 45 15.94 17.11 -6.66
N LYS A 46 15.07 17.16 -7.68
CA LYS A 46 13.74 16.54 -7.61
C LYS A 46 13.79 15.03 -7.54
N TYR A 47 14.74 14.41 -8.20
CA TYR A 47 14.96 12.97 -8.10
C TYR A 47 15.33 12.56 -6.68
N ASP A 48 16.24 13.30 -6.03
CA ASP A 48 16.63 13.05 -4.65
C ASP A 48 15.46 13.24 -3.66
N ASP A 49 14.63 14.27 -3.88
CA ASP A 49 13.42 14.49 -3.07
C ASP A 49 12.43 13.30 -3.18
N VAL A 50 12.18 12.83 -4.40
CA VAL A 50 11.28 11.69 -4.66
C VAL A 50 11.82 10.41 -4.04
N LEU A 51 13.13 10.18 -4.10
CA LEU A 51 13.74 9.01 -3.46
C LEU A 51 13.52 9.01 -1.94
N LYS A 52 13.70 10.16 -1.29
CA LYS A 52 13.45 10.29 0.16
C LYS A 52 11.99 10.04 0.52
N GLU A 53 11.07 10.59 -0.26
CA GLU A 53 9.64 10.37 -0.04
C GLU A 53 9.26 8.89 -0.21
N LEU A 54 9.85 8.22 -1.20
CA LEU A 54 9.64 6.80 -1.46
C LEU A 54 10.17 5.93 -0.31
N GLU A 55 11.35 6.24 0.22
CA GLU A 55 11.90 5.58 1.41
C GLU A 55 10.99 5.76 2.63
N HIS A 56 10.52 6.99 2.89
CA HIS A 56 9.58 7.26 3.97
C HIS A 56 8.28 6.45 3.83
N ILE A 57 7.70 6.40 2.63
CA ILE A 57 6.47 5.62 2.36
C ILE A 57 6.71 4.11 2.59
N LYS A 58 7.88 3.59 2.23
CA LYS A 58 8.23 2.18 2.46
C LYS A 58 8.31 1.86 3.94
N GLU A 59 8.97 2.71 4.73
CA GLU A 59 9.06 2.56 6.18
C GLU A 59 7.68 2.62 6.84
N GLU A 60 6.88 3.62 6.47
CA GLU A 60 5.52 3.78 7.00
C GLU A 60 4.63 2.58 6.68
N ASN A 61 4.71 2.06 5.44
CA ASN A 61 3.98 0.85 5.05
C ASN A 61 4.42 -0.38 5.86
N SER A 62 5.72 -0.56 6.09
CA SER A 62 6.22 -1.66 6.92
C SER A 62 5.66 -1.60 8.34
N LEU A 63 5.67 -0.41 8.96
CA LEU A 63 5.10 -0.19 10.29
C LEU A 63 3.59 -0.46 10.33
N LYS A 64 2.84 0.01 9.32
CA LYS A 64 1.41 -0.26 9.18
C LYS A 64 1.12 -1.75 9.07
N THR A 65 1.85 -2.49 8.24
CA THR A 65 1.68 -3.94 8.12
C THR A 65 1.95 -4.66 9.44
N CYS A 66 3.01 -4.25 10.17
CA CYS A 66 3.28 -4.82 11.49
C CYS A 66 2.13 -4.56 12.48
N LEU A 67 1.58 -3.34 12.48
CA LEU A 67 0.45 -2.98 13.31
C LEU A 67 -0.81 -3.78 12.96
N ILE A 68 -1.12 -3.92 11.67
CA ILE A 68 -2.24 -4.72 11.18
C ILE A 68 -2.13 -6.16 11.68
N ASN A 69 -0.96 -6.80 11.48
CA ASN A 69 -0.73 -8.17 11.94
C ASN A 69 -0.92 -8.31 13.45
N SER A 70 -0.45 -7.34 14.24
CA SER A 70 -0.63 -7.36 15.70
C SER A 70 -2.10 -7.21 16.10
N LEU A 71 -2.85 -6.36 15.40
CA LEU A 71 -4.28 -6.18 15.64
C LEU A 71 -5.07 -7.44 15.26
N GLU A 72 -4.75 -8.07 14.14
CA GLU A 72 -5.37 -9.33 13.71
C GLU A 72 -5.15 -10.44 14.74
N GLN A 73 -3.91 -10.63 15.22
CA GLN A 73 -3.61 -11.59 16.29
C GLN A 73 -4.40 -11.31 17.57
N LYS A 74 -4.57 -10.03 17.91
CA LYS A 74 -5.37 -9.64 19.08
C LYS A 74 -6.84 -9.97 18.88
N ILE A 75 -7.39 -9.74 17.70
CA ILE A 75 -8.77 -10.09 17.36
C ILE A 75 -8.97 -11.60 17.44
N GLU A 76 -8.08 -12.37 16.82
CA GLU A 76 -8.14 -13.84 16.84
C GLU A 76 -8.12 -14.38 18.29
N LEU A 77 -7.24 -13.83 19.13
CA LEU A 77 -7.18 -14.19 20.54
C LEU A 77 -8.49 -13.86 21.28
N LEU A 78 -9.07 -12.69 21.01
CA LEU A 78 -10.34 -12.28 21.61
C LEU A 78 -11.49 -13.19 21.17
N GLU A 79 -11.56 -13.55 19.89
CA GLU A 79 -12.58 -14.47 19.37
C GLU A 79 -12.43 -15.88 19.95
N ARG A 80 -11.20 -16.38 20.03
CA ARG A 80 -10.90 -17.67 20.65
C ARG A 80 -11.29 -17.67 22.13
N ASN A 81 -10.98 -16.59 22.85
CA ASN A 81 -11.35 -16.45 24.26
C ASN A 81 -12.87 -16.34 24.43
N ALA A 82 -13.57 -15.63 23.55
CA ALA A 82 -15.03 -15.53 23.57
C ALA A 82 -15.71 -16.89 23.35
N ARG A 83 -15.10 -17.79 22.57
CA ARG A 83 -15.59 -19.15 22.32
C ARG A 83 -14.97 -20.21 23.24
N SER A 84 -14.06 -19.84 24.14
CA SER A 84 -13.31 -20.79 24.97
C SER A 84 -14.18 -21.66 25.88
N THR A 85 -15.34 -21.14 26.29
CA THR A 85 -16.33 -21.84 27.11
C THR A 85 -17.51 -22.37 26.30
N MET A 86 -17.44 -22.33 24.97
CA MET A 86 -18.50 -22.78 24.06
C MET A 86 -18.16 -24.18 23.55
N ALA A 87 -19.10 -25.11 23.70
CA ALA A 87 -19.01 -26.45 23.12
C ALA A 87 -20.03 -26.58 21.99
N GLU A 88 -19.58 -27.02 20.81
CA GLU A 88 -20.45 -27.30 19.67
C GLU A 88 -20.73 -28.81 19.59
N ILE A 89 -22.00 -29.19 19.69
CA ILE A 89 -22.44 -30.58 19.59
C ILE A 89 -23.11 -30.77 18.22
N LYS A 90 -22.48 -31.58 17.36
CA LYS A 90 -22.97 -31.86 16.00
C LYS A 90 -23.74 -33.17 15.93
N ASN A 91 -24.54 -33.34 14.88
CA ASN A 91 -25.29 -34.56 14.57
C ASN A 91 -26.37 -34.93 15.60
N ILE A 92 -27.00 -33.94 16.22
CA ILE A 92 -28.18 -34.15 17.06
C ILE A 92 -29.44 -34.17 16.17
N PRO A 93 -30.29 -35.21 16.25
CA PRO A 93 -31.57 -35.23 15.55
C PRO A 93 -32.45 -34.06 16.00
N ARG A 94 -32.96 -33.27 15.05
CA ARG A 94 -33.83 -32.13 15.35
C ARG A 94 -35.22 -32.59 15.77
N ALA A 95 -35.67 -32.19 16.95
CA ALA A 95 -37.07 -32.32 17.32
C ALA A 95 -37.92 -31.21 16.67
N GLN A 96 -39.20 -31.49 16.40
CA GLN A 96 -40.10 -30.56 15.70
C GLN A 96 -40.42 -29.30 16.53
N TYR A 97 -40.30 -29.41 17.86
CA TYR A 97 -40.44 -28.33 18.83
C TYR A 97 -39.34 -28.50 19.89
N GLU A 98 -38.15 -27.94 19.66
CA GLU A 98 -37.07 -27.98 20.65
C GLU A 98 -37.28 -26.89 21.71
N ASN A 99 -37.36 -27.31 22.96
CA ASN A 99 -37.47 -26.43 24.12
C ASN A 99 -36.10 -26.25 24.79
N LYS A 100 -35.83 -25.09 25.42
CA LYS A 100 -34.56 -24.88 26.14
C LYS A 100 -34.29 -25.95 27.21
N ASN A 101 -35.33 -26.39 27.91
CA ASN A 101 -35.23 -27.44 28.93
C ASN A 101 -34.89 -28.82 28.34
N GLU A 102 -35.35 -29.12 27.13
CA GLU A 102 -35.03 -30.37 26.44
C GLU A 102 -33.57 -30.38 25.99
N LEU A 103 -33.08 -29.25 25.49
CA LEU A 103 -31.66 -29.09 25.13
C LEU A 103 -30.75 -29.23 26.36
N ILE A 104 -31.12 -28.65 27.51
CA ILE A 104 -30.39 -28.84 28.77
C ILE A 104 -30.37 -30.31 29.18
N SER A 105 -31.50 -30.99 29.09
CA SER A 105 -31.62 -32.42 29.44
C SER A 105 -30.78 -33.29 28.51
N LEU A 106 -30.76 -32.99 27.21
CA LEU A 106 -29.92 -33.66 26.23
C LEU A 106 -28.43 -33.52 26.58
N VAL A 107 -27.98 -32.30 26.91
CA VAL A 107 -26.58 -32.05 27.31
C VAL A 107 -26.21 -32.82 28.57
N LYS A 108 -27.09 -32.86 29.57
CA LYS A 108 -26.88 -33.66 30.80
C LYS A 108 -26.78 -35.15 30.51
N ASN A 109 -27.68 -35.70 29.71
CA ASN A 109 -27.66 -37.11 29.31
C ASN A 109 -26.37 -37.44 28.55
N LEU A 110 -25.90 -36.55 27.65
CA LEU A 110 -24.62 -36.70 26.98
C LEU A 110 -23.45 -36.71 27.95
N GLY A 111 -23.47 -35.83 28.96
CA GLY A 111 -22.50 -35.81 30.05
C GLY A 111 -22.48 -37.15 30.80
N GLU A 112 -23.63 -37.68 31.18
CA GLU A 112 -23.73 -38.97 31.87
C GLU A 112 -23.16 -40.13 31.05
N ILE A 113 -23.40 -40.16 29.74
CA ILE A 113 -22.84 -41.18 28.84
C ILE A 113 -21.32 -41.18 28.85
N ILE A 114 -20.69 -40.01 28.94
CA ILE A 114 -19.22 -39.87 29.02
C ILE A 114 -18.70 -39.82 30.47
N ASN A 115 -19.54 -40.18 31.44
CA ASN A 115 -19.24 -40.17 32.87
C ASN A 115 -18.82 -38.78 33.42
N MET A 116 -19.42 -37.72 32.87
CA MET A 116 -19.24 -36.33 33.28
C MET A 116 -20.54 -35.78 33.86
N LYS A 117 -20.52 -35.41 35.15
CA LYS A 117 -21.69 -34.81 35.80
C LYS A 117 -21.78 -33.32 35.46
N ILE A 118 -22.81 -32.95 34.70
CA ILE A 118 -23.09 -31.56 34.31
C ILE A 118 -24.24 -31.02 35.17
N LEU A 119 -24.01 -29.92 35.89
CA LEU A 119 -25.03 -29.24 36.69
C LEU A 119 -25.72 -28.13 35.87
N ASP A 120 -26.92 -27.71 36.29
CA ASP A 120 -27.62 -26.59 35.64
C ASP A 120 -26.83 -25.28 35.74
N THR A 121 -26.04 -25.11 36.80
CA THR A 121 -25.17 -23.95 37.01
C THR A 121 -23.97 -23.90 36.05
N ASP A 122 -23.62 -25.03 35.45
CA ASP A 122 -22.47 -25.13 34.54
C ASP A 122 -22.85 -24.69 33.12
N ILE A 123 -24.15 -24.67 32.81
CA ILE A 123 -24.69 -24.29 31.51
C ILE A 123 -25.11 -22.83 31.54
N LYS A 124 -24.27 -21.96 30.98
CA LYS A 124 -24.59 -20.53 30.86
C LYS A 124 -25.71 -20.26 29.85
N ASP A 125 -25.65 -20.90 28.69
CA ASP A 125 -26.70 -20.82 27.67
C ASP A 125 -26.67 -22.04 26.75
N VAL A 126 -27.81 -22.36 26.13
CA VAL A 126 -27.92 -23.44 25.15
C VAL A 126 -28.93 -23.07 24.08
N PHE A 127 -28.55 -23.26 22.83
CA PHE A 127 -29.38 -22.98 21.67
C PHE A 127 -28.98 -23.88 20.50
N SER A 128 -29.95 -24.16 19.63
CA SER A 128 -29.70 -24.82 18.36
C SER A 128 -29.19 -23.77 17.36
N ALA A 129 -27.96 -23.91 16.89
CA ALA A 129 -27.43 -23.04 15.85
C ALA A 129 -28.14 -23.36 14.53
N LYS A 130 -28.71 -22.34 13.88
CA LYS A 130 -29.19 -22.48 12.50
C LYS A 130 -27.97 -22.64 11.59
N GLY A 131 -27.68 -23.89 11.23
CA GLY A 131 -26.88 -24.21 10.04
C GLY A 131 -27.64 -23.84 8.78
#